data_AF-A0A925RUD8-F1
#
_entry.id   AF-A0A925RUD8-F1
#
_cell.length_a   1.000
_cell.length_b   1.000
_cell.length_c   1.000
_cell.angle_alpha   90.00
_cell.angle_beta   90.00
_cell.angle_gamma   90.00
#
_symmetry.space_group_name_H-M   'P 1'
#
loop_
_entity.id
_entity.type
_entity.pdbx_description
1 polymer ?
#
loop_
_entity_poly.entity_id
_entity_poly.type
_entity_poly.pdbx_seq_one_letter_code
_entity_poly.pdbx_strand_id
1 'polypeptide(L)'
;MKSKKNLTRFSYETAAFEGWRLCISRAGSTFTRYFPDKKLGGPKKALAAAEKTLTEVKAIIENSKRVEGKLTATTIKKANKVLLEAI
;
A
#
# COMPACT_ATOMS: atom_id res chain seq x y z
N MET A 1 -8.54 -18.21 -0.11
CA MET A 1 -7.99 -17.03 0.61
C MET A 1 -8.66 -15.79 0.06
N LYS A 2 -9.44 -15.07 0.89
CA LYS A 2 -10.15 -13.86 0.43
C LYS A 2 -9.17 -12.70 0.32
N SER A 3 -8.83 -12.31 -0.90
CA SER A 3 -8.18 -11.05 -1.22
C SER A 3 -8.96 -9.89 -0.59
N LYS A 4 -8.29 -9.08 0.23
CA LYS A 4 -8.88 -7.90 0.87
C LYS A 4 -8.77 -6.74 -0.12
N LYS A 5 -9.77 -5.86 -0.18
CA LYS A 5 -9.79 -4.76 -1.17
C LYS A 5 -8.49 -3.94 -1.06
N ASN A 6 -7.75 -3.82 -2.17
CA ASN A 6 -6.44 -3.17 -2.30
C ASN A 6 -5.22 -3.90 -1.67
N LEU A 7 -5.39 -5.12 -1.14
CA LEU A 7 -4.33 -5.96 -0.59
C LEU A 7 -4.35 -7.35 -1.23
N THR A 8 -3.29 -7.65 -1.99
CA THR A 8 -3.11 -8.94 -2.65
C THR A 8 -1.96 -9.69 -1.99
N ARG A 9 -2.22 -10.91 -1.53
CA ARG A 9 -1.16 -11.81 -1.07
C ARG A 9 -0.34 -12.26 -2.29
N PHE A 10 0.96 -12.07 -2.24
CA PHE A 10 1.90 -12.59 -3.24
C PHE A 10 2.72 -13.72 -2.61
N SER A 11 2.63 -14.90 -3.21
CA SER A 11 3.51 -16.03 -2.97
C SER A 11 3.92 -16.58 -4.33
N TYR A 12 5.21 -16.54 -4.66
CA TYR A 12 5.73 -17.24 -5.83
C TYR A 12 6.22 -18.61 -5.37
N GLU A 13 5.75 -19.70 -5.98
CA GLU A 13 6.19 -21.07 -5.63
C GLU A 13 7.71 -21.26 -5.81
N THR A 14 8.33 -20.50 -6.70
CA THR A 14 9.74 -20.63 -7.10
C THR A 14 10.65 -19.52 -6.61
N ALA A 15 10.12 -18.40 -6.12
CA ALA A 15 10.90 -17.29 -5.60
C ALA A 15 10.60 -17.12 -4.11
N ALA A 16 11.64 -17.02 -3.28
CA ALA A 16 11.60 -16.81 -1.83
C ALA A 16 10.95 -15.48 -1.37
N PHE A 17 10.07 -14.91 -2.19
CA PHE A 17 9.31 -13.71 -1.94
C PHE A 17 7.87 -14.09 -1.58
N GLU A 18 7.62 -14.14 -0.28
CA GLU A 18 6.30 -14.16 0.30
C GLU A 18 6.01 -12.79 0.90
N GLY A 19 4.85 -12.21 0.57
CA GLY A 19 4.52 -10.87 1.02
C GLY A 19 3.11 -10.42 0.69
N TRP A 20 2.82 -9.18 1.05
CA TRP A 20 1.57 -8.50 0.72
C TRP A 20 1.83 -7.35 -0.24
N ARG A 21 1.08 -7.27 -1.34
CA ARG A 21 1.10 -6.11 -2.23
C ARG A 21 -0.09 -5.22 -1.90
N LEU A 22 0.21 -3.98 -1.55
CA LEU A 22 -0.77 -2.90 -1.46
C LEU A 22 -0.81 -2.17 -2.80
N CYS A 23 -2.00 -2.06 -3.38
CA CYS A 23 -2.23 -1.33 -4.62
C CYS A 23 -3.49 -0.48 -4.50
N ILE A 24 -3.33 0.84 -4.53
CA ILE A 24 -4.44 1.81 -4.47
C ILE A 24 -4.36 2.69 -5.71
N SER A 25 -5.41 2.65 -6.55
CA SER A 25 -5.57 3.55 -7.68
C SER A 25 -6.69 4.55 -7.40
N ARG A 26 -6.39 5.86 -7.44
CA ARG A 26 -7.39 6.91 -7.23
C ARG A 26 -7.03 8.16 -8.02
N ALA A 27 -8.03 8.76 -8.69
CA ALA A 27 -7.90 10.05 -9.36
C ALA A 27 -6.68 10.13 -10.31
N GLY A 28 -6.48 9.07 -11.11
CA GLY A 28 -5.38 8.94 -12.07
C GLY A 28 -4.01 8.64 -11.47
N SER A 29 -3.89 8.48 -10.14
CA SER A 29 -2.64 8.11 -9.47
C SER A 29 -2.70 6.70 -8.92
N THR A 30 -1.59 5.97 -9.02
CA THR A 30 -1.47 4.59 -8.53
C THR A 30 -0.37 4.50 -7.50
N PHE A 31 -0.70 3.99 -6.33
CA PHE A 31 0.20 3.76 -5.21
C PHE A 31 0.40 2.26 -5.06
N THR A 32 1.61 1.78 -5.31
CA THR A 32 1.96 0.37 -5.16
C THR A 32 3.11 0.21 -4.19
N ARG A 33 2.96 -0.70 -3.23
CA ARG A 33 4.02 -1.06 -2.28
C ARG A 33 3.95 -2.53 -1.92
N TYR A 34 5.11 -3.15 -1.77
CA TYR A 34 5.26 -4.56 -1.46
C TYR A 34 5.80 -4.73 -0.05
N PHE A 35 5.12 -5.49 0.78
CA PHE A 35 5.44 -5.79 2.17
C PHE A 35 5.96 -7.23 2.27
N PRO A 36 7.27 -7.46 2.14
CA PRO A 36 7.85 -8.79 2.26
C PRO A 36 7.79 -9.30 3.69
N ASP A 37 7.34 -10.54 3.86
CA ASP A 37 7.25 -11.21 5.15
C ASP A 37 8.62 -11.33 5.81
N LYS A 38 9.67 -11.62 5.03
CA LYS A 38 11.05 -11.75 5.52
C LYS A 38 11.56 -10.48 6.21
N LYS A 39 11.18 -9.30 5.71
CA LYS A 39 11.62 -8.01 6.28
C LYS A 39 10.76 -7.61 7.49
N LEU A 40 9.49 -7.97 7.49
CA LEU A 40 8.53 -7.59 8.53
C LEU A 40 8.38 -8.63 9.65
N GLY A 41 9.07 -9.77 9.54
CA GLY A 41 9.06 -10.82 10.57
C GLY A 41 7.84 -11.74 10.51
N GLY A 42 7.32 -11.99 9.30
CA GLY A 42 6.30 -12.99 9.01
C GLY A 42 4.99 -12.44 8.43
N PRO A 43 4.11 -13.33 7.95
CA PRO A 43 2.88 -12.98 7.22
C PRO A 43 1.89 -12.16 8.04
N LYS A 44 1.79 -12.41 9.35
CA LYS A 44 0.91 -11.64 10.26
C LYS A 44 1.38 -10.20 10.42
N LYS A 45 2.68 -9.98 10.61
CA LYS A 45 3.27 -8.64 10.75
C LYS A 45 3.24 -7.89 9.44
N ALA A 46 3.51 -8.57 8.32
CA ALA A 46 3.41 -7.98 7.00
C ALA A 46 1.97 -7.56 6.66
N LEU A 47 0.98 -8.38 7.00
CA LEU A 47 -0.43 -8.01 6.86
C LEU A 47 -0.78 -6.80 7.74
N ALA A 48 -0.38 -6.80 9.01
CA ALA A 48 -0.66 -5.69 9.92
C ALA A 48 -0.03 -4.37 9.44
N ALA A 49 1.22 -4.41 8.96
CA ALA A 49 1.89 -3.26 8.38
C ALA A 49 1.14 -2.78 7.13
N ALA A 50 0.80 -3.69 6.20
CA ALA A 50 0.08 -3.35 4.98
C ALA A 50 -1.32 -2.77 5.27
N GLU A 51 -2.05 -3.28 6.26
CA GLU A 51 -3.35 -2.75 6.68
C GLU A 51 -3.25 -1.37 7.33
N LYS A 52 -2.24 -1.15 8.17
CA LYS A 52 -1.96 0.16 8.76
C LYS A 52 -1.65 1.19 7.67
N THR A 53 -0.74 0.87 6.77
CA THR A 53 -0.37 1.74 5.64
C THR A 53 -1.56 2.00 4.71
N LEU A 54 -2.40 0.99 4.46
CA LEU A 54 -3.62 1.15 3.68
C LEU A 54 -4.56 2.18 4.31
N THR A 55 -4.73 2.12 5.62
CA THR A 55 -5.61 3.04 6.36
C THR A 55 -5.06 4.46 6.32
N GLU A 56 -3.75 4.64 6.54
CA GLU A 56 -3.09 5.94 6.50
C GLU A 56 -3.12 6.57 5.10
N VAL A 57 -2.73 5.81 4.06
CA VAL A 57 -2.74 6.28 2.68
C VAL A 57 -4.16 6.61 2.23
N LYS A 58 -5.14 5.79 2.60
CA LYS A 58 -6.55 6.05 2.29
C LYS A 58 -7.04 7.33 2.98
N ALA A 59 -6.70 7.55 4.25
CA ALA A 59 -7.04 8.77 4.96
C ALA A 59 -6.40 10.02 4.32
N ILE A 60 -5.15 9.93 3.86
CA ILE A 60 -4.49 11.03 3.13
C ILE A 60 -5.21 11.33 1.82
N ILE A 61 -5.57 10.29 1.05
CA ILE A 61 -6.27 10.43 -0.23
C ILE A 61 -7.69 10.98 -0.03
N GLU A 62 -8.41 10.53 0.99
CA GLU A 62 -9.78 10.97 1.28
C GLU A 62 -9.83 12.41 1.83
N ASN A 63 -8.87 12.79 2.68
CA ASN A 63 -8.77 14.16 3.21
C ASN A 63 -8.13 15.15 2.22
N SER A 64 -7.56 14.67 1.12
CA SER A 64 -6.94 15.56 0.13
C SER A 64 -7.96 16.25 -0.77
N LYS A 65 -7.78 17.55 -0.95
CA LYS A 65 -8.49 18.28 -2.01
C LYS A 65 -8.02 17.79 -3.37
N ARG A 66 -8.98 17.52 -4.24
CA ARG A 66 -8.73 17.20 -5.65
C ARG A 66 -8.75 18.49 -6.44
N VAL A 67 -7.77 18.67 -7.30
CA VAL A 67 -7.70 19.78 -8.24
C VAL A 67 -7.88 19.17 -9.62
N GLU A 68 -8.90 19.61 -10.36
CA GLU A 68 -9.25 19.06 -11.69
C GLU A 68 -9.46 17.53 -11.70
N GLY A 69 -10.06 17.00 -10.62
CA GLY A 69 -10.30 15.56 -10.48
C GLY A 69 -9.04 14.72 -10.20
N LYS A 70 -7.85 15.34 -10.13
CA LYS A 70 -6.55 14.71 -9.83
C LYS A 70 -6.12 14.98 -8.39
N LEU A 71 -5.28 14.08 -7.86
CA LEU A 71 -4.59 14.33 -6.59
C LEU A 71 -3.50 15.40 -6.80
N THR A 72 -3.33 16.27 -5.81
CA THR A 72 -2.23 17.24 -5.84
C THR A 72 -0.88 16.53 -5.69
N ALA A 73 0.17 17.09 -6.32
CA ALA A 73 1.53 16.53 -6.23
C ALA A 73 2.00 16.38 -4.77
N THR A 74 1.60 17.31 -3.89
CA THR A 74 1.88 17.26 -2.45
C THR A 74 1.24 16.04 -1.78
N THR A 75 0.00 15.71 -2.13
CA THR A 75 -0.71 14.54 -1.59
C THR A 75 -0.05 13.25 -2.06
N ILE A 76 0.31 13.18 -3.35
CA ILE A 76 1.00 12.03 -3.93
C ILE A 76 2.35 11.82 -3.24
N LYS A 77 3.14 12.89 -3.04
CA LYS A 77 4.41 12.83 -2.30
C LYS A 77 4.22 12.38 -0.86
N LYS A 78 3.21 12.89 -0.14
CA LYS A 78 2.91 12.46 1.24
C LYS A 78 2.53 10.97 1.30
N ALA A 79 1.63 10.51 0.44
CA ALA A 79 1.24 9.10 0.38
C ALA A 79 2.43 8.19 0.03
N ASN A 80 3.28 8.59 -0.94
CA ASN A 80 4.50 7.85 -1.28
C ASN A 80 5.50 7.80 -0.13
N LYS A 81 5.65 8.89 0.63
CA LYS A 81 6.51 8.90 1.82
C LYS A 81 6.05 7.89 2.87
N VAL A 82 4.74 7.85 3.16
CA VAL A 82 4.16 6.87 4.08
C VAL A 82 4.38 5.43 3.60
N LEU A 83 4.21 5.17 2.29
CA LEU A 83 4.50 3.86 1.71
C LEU A 83 5.97 3.47 1.86
N LEU A 84 6.89 4.43 1.73
CA LEU A 84 8.33 4.19 1.88
C LEU A 84 8.71 3.86 3.31
N GLU A 85 8.20 4.62 4.29
CA GLU A 85 8.49 4.46 5.73
C GLU A 85 7.88 3.19 6.35
N ALA A 86 6.93 2.55 5.67
CA ALA A 86 6.22 1.40 6.20
C ALA A 86 6.97 0.05 6.16
N ILE A 87 8.23 0.02 5.72
CA ILE A 87 9.03 -1.22 5.54
C ILE A 87 10.48 -1.06 5.97
#